data_AF-A0ABD6BCG3-F1
#
_entry.id   AF-A0ABD6BCG3-F1
#
_cell.length_a   1.000
_cell.length_b   1.000
_cell.length_c   1.000
_cell.angle_alpha   90.00
_cell.angle_beta   90.00
_cell.angle_gamma   90.00
#
_symmetry.space_group_name_H-M   'P 1'
#
loop_
_entity.id
_entity.type
_entity.pdbx_description
1 polymer ?
#
loop_
_entity_poly.entity_id
_entity_poly.type
_entity_poly.pdbx_seq_one_letter_code
_entity_poly.pdbx_strand_id
1 'polypeptide(L)' 'MIDQLQADGVTLALPAAALGYTISGLLWLSGYPPWQRTARRLFFNVTAGLIIVLLAGSFVEMVTTAICEGGS' A
#
# COMPACT_ATOMS: atom_id res chain seq x y z
N MET A 1 11.23 6.03 -17.12
CA MET A 1 9.87 5.52 -17.47
C MET A 1 9.33 4.59 -16.39
N ILE A 2 10.14 3.67 -15.84
CA ILE A 2 9.77 2.83 -14.69
C ILE A 2 9.55 3.64 -13.41
N ASP A 3 10.40 4.65 -13.12
CA ASP A 3 10.24 5.49 -11.92
C ASP A 3 8.92 6.27 -11.93
N GLN A 4 8.45 6.64 -13.12
CA GLN A 4 7.22 7.41 -13.32
C GLN A 4 5.97 6.54 -13.08
N LEU A 5 5.98 5.30 -13.56
CA LEU A 5 4.92 4.31 -13.27
C LEU A 5 4.82 4.02 -11.78
N GLN A 6 5.96 4.06 -11.08
CA GLN A 6 6.03 3.77 -9.67
C GLN A 6 5.57 4.95 -8.81
N ALA A 7 5.97 6.18 -9.18
CA ALA A 7 5.43 7.40 -8.58
C ALA A 7 3.91 7.48 -8.74
N ASP A 8 3.38 7.17 -9.93
CA ASP A 8 1.94 7.13 -10.19
C ASP A 8 1.25 6.03 -9.36
N GLY A 9 1.88 4.85 -9.25
CA GLY A 9 1.40 3.73 -8.43
C GLY A 9 1.30 4.08 -6.94
N VAL A 10 2.31 4.75 -6.36
CA VAL A 10 2.30 5.21 -4.97
C VAL A 10 1.24 6.29 -4.76
N THR A 11 1.10 7.20 -5.71
CA THR A 11 0.13 8.31 -5.67
C THR A 11 -1.32 7.80 -5.66
N LEU A 12 -1.61 6.69 -6.36
CA LEU A 12 -2.91 6.02 -6.35
C LEU A 12 -3.12 5.11 -5.13
N ALA A 13 -2.06 4.49 -4.61
CA ALA A 13 -2.14 3.58 -3.47
C ALA A 13 -2.49 4.30 -2.15
N LEU A 14 -2.01 5.53 -1.96
CA LEU A 14 -2.31 6.36 -0.78
C LEU A 14 -3.81 6.62 -0.57
N PRO A 15 -4.55 7.18 -1.55
CA PRO A 15 -5.99 7.42 -1.41
C PRO A 15 -6.78 6.11 -1.35
N ALA A 16 -6.36 5.06 -2.07
CA ALA A 16 -7.00 3.75 -1.98
C ALA A 16 -6.87 3.14 -0.57
N ALA A 17 -5.68 3.25 0.05
CA ALA A 17 -5.47 2.82 1.43
C ALA A 17 -6.28 3.66 2.42
N ALA A 18 -6.34 4.98 2.22
CA ALA A 18 -7.15 5.87 3.06
C ALA A 18 -8.64 5.47 3.04
N LEU A 19 -9.20 5.18 1.86
CA LEU A 19 -10.57 4.67 1.73
C LEU A 19 -10.74 3.31 2.43
N GLY A 20 -9.78 2.39 2.25
CA GLY A 20 -9.78 1.09 2.92
C GLY A 20 -9.78 1.19 4.45
N TYR A 21 -8.97 2.09 5.01
CA TYR A 21 -8.95 2.36 6.45
C TYR A 21 -10.23 3.01 6.94
N THR A 22 -10.80 3.94 6.17
CA THR A 22 -12.06 4.62 6.52
C THR A 22 -13.22 3.62 6.58
N ILE A 23 -13.33 2.74 5.58
CA ILE A 23 -14.34 1.67 5.53
C ILE A 23 -14.12 0.66 6.66
N SER A 24 -12.87 0.25 6.89
CA SER A 24 -12.52 -0.65 8.00
C SER A 24 -12.92 -0.05 9.35
N GLY A 25 -12.63 1.24 9.58
CA GLY A 25 -13.02 1.97 10.79
C GLY A 25 -14.53 2.04 10.97
N LEU A 26 -15.27 2.34 9.89
CA LEU A 26 -16.74 2.36 9.89
C LEU A 26 -17.34 0.99 10.21
N LEU A 27 -16.83 -0.09 9.61
CA LEU A 27 -17.25 -1.47 9.93
C LEU A 27 -16.89 -1.89 11.36
N TRP A 28 -15.80 -1.35 11.92
CA TRP A 28 -15.43 -1.63 13.30
C TRP A 28 -16.35 -0.88 14.28
N LEU A 29 -16.70 0.37 13.98
CA LEU A 29 -17.59 1.20 14.78
C LEU A 29 -19.06 0.74 14.75
N SER A 30 -19.50 0.01 13.70
CA SER A 30 -20.89 -0.45 13.59
C SER A 30 -21.31 -1.45 14.67
N GLY A 31 -20.37 -1.98 15.47
CA GLY A 31 -20.65 -2.82 16.64
C GLY A 31 -21.20 -4.21 16.31
N TYR A 32 -21.38 -4.56 15.04
CA TYR A 32 -21.89 -5.85 14.62
C TYR A 32 -20.79 -6.94 14.72
N PRO A 33 -21.03 -8.04 15.48
CA PRO A 33 -20.04 -9.11 15.65
C PRO A 33 -19.46 -9.70 14.34
N PRO A 34 -20.28 -10.01 13.30
CA PRO A 34 -19.72 -10.54 12.05
C PRO A 34 -18.89 -9.49 11.29
N TRP A 35 -19.23 -8.21 11.44
CA TRP A 35 -18.57 -7.11 10.74
C TRP A 35 -17.23 -6.76 11.37
N GLN A 36 -17.07 -6.99 12.67
CA GLN A 36 -15.81 -6.78 13.37
C GLN A 36 -14.70 -7.73 12.86
N ARG A 37 -15.05 -8.98 12.52
CA ARG A 37 -14.11 -9.95 11.94
C ARG A 37 -13.71 -9.56 10.51
N THR A 38 -14.67 -9.05 9.74
CA THR A 38 -14.43 -8.52 8.40
C THR A 38 -13.59 -7.25 8.44
N ALA A 39 -13.85 -6.33 9.37
CA ALA A 39 -13.09 -5.09 9.57
C ALA A 39 -11.61 -5.38 9.84
N ARG A 40 -11.31 -6.36 10.70
CA ARG A 40 -9.93 -6.80 10.97
C ARG A 40 -9.26 -7.39 9.73
N ARG A 41 -9.93 -8.26 8.98
CA ARG A 41 -9.40 -8.81 7.73
C ARG A 41 -9.13 -7.72 6.70
N LEU A 42 -10.06 -6.77 6.56
CA LEU A 42 -9.91 -5.64 5.65
C LEU A 42 -8.72 -4.76 6.06
N PHE A 43 -8.59 -4.47 7.36
CA PHE A 43 -7.47 -3.70 7.90
C PHE A 43 -6.12 -4.35 7.60
N PHE A 44 -6.00 -5.66 7.85
CA PHE A 44 -4.78 -6.42 7.55
C PHE A 44 -4.47 -6.44 6.05
N ASN A 45 -5.48 -6.66 5.20
CA ASN A 45 -5.29 -6.67 3.75
C ASN A 45 -4.84 -5.30 3.22
N VAL A 46 -5.47 -4.21 3.68
CA VAL A 46 -5.10 -2.84 3.28
C VAL A 46 -3.69 -2.52 3.73
N THR A 47 -3.34 -2.88 4.97
CA THR A 47 -2.00 -2.66 5.51
C THR A 47 -0.93 -3.47 4.76
N ALA A 48 -1.21 -4.74 4.46
CA ALA A 48 -0.31 -5.57 3.66
C ALA A 48 -0.11 -5.02 2.24
N GLY A 49 -1.19 -4.57 1.59
CA GLY A 49 -1.12 -3.95 0.27
C GLY A 49 -0.27 -2.66 0.28
N LEU A 50 -0.45 -1.80 1.29
CA LEU A 50 0.33 -0.58 1.46
C LEU A 50 1.82 -0.90 1.63
N ILE A 51 2.16 -1.88 2.49
CA ILE A 51 3.54 -2.30 2.72
C ILE A 51 4.19 -2.80 1.43
N ILE A 52 3.46 -3.59 0.63
CA ILE A 52 3.97 -4.12 -0.64
C ILE A 52 4.30 -2.98 -1.61
N VAL A 53 3.42 -1.97 -1.73
CA VAL A 53 3.66 -0.81 -2.62
C VAL A 53 4.87 -0.01 -2.15
N LEU A 54 5.01 0.22 -0.84
CA LEU A 54 6.16 0.92 -0.27
C LEU A 54 7.47 0.15 -0.50
N LEU A 55 7.45 -1.18 -0.30
CA LEU A 55 8.61 -2.03 -0.55
C LEU A 55 8.99 -2.08 -2.03
N ALA A 56 8.00 -2.14 -2.93
CA ALA A 56 8.24 -2.04 -4.36
C ALA A 56 8.94 -0.71 -4.68
N GLY A 57 8.46 0.40 -4.10
CA GLY A 57 9.13 1.70 -3.96
C GLY A 57 10.64 1.59 -3.80
N SER A 58 11.03 1.15 -2.61
CA SER A 58 12.43 1.04 -2.20
C SER A 58 13.23 0.05 -3.03
N PHE A 59 12.61 -1.02 -3.53
CA PHE A 59 13.31 -2.02 -4.33
C PHE A 59 13.75 -1.47 -5.69
N VAL A 60 12.90 -0.70 -6.36
CA VAL A 60 13.29 -0.11 -7.65
C VAL A 60 14.34 0.97 -7.48
N GLU A 61 14.28 1.78 -6.41
CA GLU A 61 15.34 2.73 -6.09
C GLU A 61 16.69 2.02 -5.85
N MET A 62 16.67 0.88 -5.16
CA MET A 62 17.87 0.07 -4.92
C MET A 62 18.42 -0.56 -6.21
N VAL A 63 17.55 -1.04 -7.10
CA VAL A 63 17.99 -1.62 -8.39
C VAL A 63 18.51 -0.55 -9.34
N THR A 64 17.86 0.62 -9.40
CA THR A 64 18.30 1.72 -10.26
C THR A 64 19.63 2.29 -9.80
N THR A 65 19.85 2.47 -8.50
CA THR A 65 21.16 2.85 -7.96
C THR A 65 22.25 1.82 -8.26
N ALA A 66 21.98 0.52 -8.04
CA ALA A 66 22.94 -0.54 -8.36
C ALA A 66 23.33 -0.59 -9.85
N ILE A 67 22.38 -0.35 -10.77
CA ILE A 67 22.64 -0.37 -12.21
C ILE A 67 23.29 0.92 -12.70
N CYS A 68 22.88 2.09 -12.19
CA CYS A 68 23.43 3.38 -12.61
C CYS A 68 24.82 3.65 -12.04
N GLU A 69 25.15 3.11 -10.87
CA GLU A 69 26.46 3.30 -10.21
C GLU A 69 27.47 2.22 -10.64
N GLY A 70 27.02 1.05 -11.12
CA GLY A 70 27.88 -0.01 -11.67
C GLY A 70 28.31 0.15 -13.13
N GLY A 71 27.97 1.28 -13.77
CA GLY A 71 28.21 1.54 -15.20
C GLY A 71 29.41 2.44 -15.52
N SER A 72 30.28 2.72 -14.55
CA SER A 72 31.54 3.48 -14.74
C SER A 72 32.76 2.57 -14.83
#